data_AF-A0A1F9LDV4-F1
#
_entry.id   AF-A0A1F9LDV4-F1
#
_cell.length_a   1.000
_cell.length_b   1.000
_cell.length_c   1.000
_cell.angle_alpha   90.00
_cell.angle_beta   90.00
_cell.angle_gamma   90.00
#
_symmetry.space_group_name_H-M   'P 1'
#
loop_
_entity.id
_entity.type
_entity.pdbx_description
1 polymer ?
#
loop_
_entity_poly.entity_id
_entity_poly.type
_entity_poly.pdbx_seq_one_letter_code
_entity_poly.pdbx_strand_id
1 'polypeptide(L)'
;MNKSLKSVLARNLRALRLRAGLSQSDLARKAGTLQPRVAVMESADNTTLPGFEWLGRVAEALGVTVSDLVSERAGPEANSLPDLPEDGDNLAAHLKELGAPLTGPSRKSRAFSPEAVVLGVLRRVPSSRMVECLPGLLFKKEMDHEKLLRVAKRRGLVNRLGFVVDVAVTLAEEKGDREKASRLRALSNKLWTERYKEAEEFLMSEAPEDPELRNWLKKKTPRAGKKWGVYGAYSRERFREALKRAA
;
A
#
# COMPACT_ATOMS: atom_id res chain seq x y z
N MET A 1 -14.72 -26.12 -17.66
CA MET A 1 -13.71 -25.93 -18.72
C MET A 1 -12.33 -25.94 -18.07
N ASN A 2 -11.53 -26.99 -18.29
CA ASN A 2 -10.12 -27.01 -17.90
C ASN A 2 -9.39 -25.93 -18.71
N LYS A 3 -8.72 -25.00 -18.02
CA LYS A 3 -7.91 -23.98 -18.70
C LYS A 3 -6.54 -24.59 -18.96
N SER A 4 -5.98 -24.36 -20.14
CA SER A 4 -4.61 -24.83 -20.42
C SER A 4 -3.62 -24.05 -19.55
N LEU A 5 -2.61 -24.72 -18.98
CA LEU A 5 -1.51 -24.11 -18.22
C LEU A 5 -0.90 -22.88 -18.93
N LYS A 6 -0.90 -22.90 -20.27
CA LYS A 6 -0.45 -21.81 -21.14
C LYS A 6 -1.30 -20.56 -20.98
N SER A 7 -2.62 -20.71 -21.00
CA SER A 7 -3.58 -19.60 -20.80
C SER A 7 -3.51 -19.03 -19.38
N VAL A 8 -3.22 -19.88 -18.38
CA VAL A 8 -3.01 -19.48 -17.00
C VAL A 8 -1.76 -18.61 -16.88
N LEU A 9 -0.65 -19.08 -17.46
CA LEU A 9 0.61 -18.35 -17.49
C LEU A 9 0.47 -17.00 -18.18
N ALA A 10 -0.08 -16.96 -19.40
CA ALA A 10 -0.23 -15.73 -20.17
C ALA A 10 -1.03 -14.66 -19.41
N ARG A 11 -2.16 -15.07 -18.83
CA ARG A 11 -3.01 -14.20 -18.01
C ARG A 11 -2.28 -13.72 -16.76
N ASN A 12 -1.65 -14.63 -16.00
CA ASN A 12 -1.01 -14.29 -14.74
C ASN A 12 0.20 -13.39 -14.96
N LEU A 13 1.03 -13.70 -15.95
CA LEU A 13 2.18 -12.90 -16.35
C LEU A 13 1.78 -11.46 -16.69
N ARG A 14 0.77 -11.28 -17.56
CA ARG A 14 0.24 -9.96 -17.92
C ARG A 14 -0.30 -9.21 -16.71
N ALA A 15 -1.08 -9.87 -15.87
CA ALA A 15 -1.67 -9.25 -14.69
C ALA A 15 -0.60 -8.80 -13.68
N LEU A 16 0.39 -9.65 -13.41
CA LEU A 16 1.48 -9.36 -12.47
C LEU A 16 2.39 -8.26 -13.00
N ARG A 17 2.71 -8.27 -14.31
CA ARG A 17 3.47 -7.21 -14.97
C ARG A 17 2.78 -5.85 -14.83
N LEU A 18 1.48 -5.78 -15.13
CA LEU A 18 0.71 -4.53 -15.04
C LEU A 18 0.60 -4.05 -13.59
N ARG A 19 0.43 -4.96 -12.63
CA ARG A 19 0.43 -4.63 -11.18
C ARG A 19 1.77 -4.07 -10.72
N ALA A 20 2.87 -4.52 -11.31
CA ALA A 20 4.21 -3.99 -11.06
C ALA A 20 4.49 -2.67 -11.82
N GLY A 21 3.55 -2.16 -12.60
CA GLY A 21 3.70 -0.92 -13.38
C GLY A 21 4.69 -1.03 -14.55
N LEU A 22 4.97 -2.25 -15.02
CA LEU A 22 5.99 -2.48 -16.05
C LEU A 22 5.37 -2.58 -17.45
N SER A 23 5.98 -1.99 -18.47
CA SER A 23 5.71 -2.37 -19.87
C SER A 23 6.32 -3.75 -20.18
N GLN A 24 5.95 -4.35 -21.32
CA GLN A 24 6.58 -5.61 -21.76
C GLN A 24 8.09 -5.44 -21.96
N SER A 25 8.52 -4.27 -22.46
CA SER A 25 9.94 -3.92 -22.61
C SER A 25 10.65 -3.79 -21.26
N ASP A 26 9.97 -3.24 -20.24
CA ASP A 26 10.56 -3.09 -18.91
C ASP A 26 10.71 -4.42 -18.19
N LEU A 27 9.70 -5.29 -18.29
CA LEU A 27 9.81 -6.66 -17.77
C LEU A 27 10.92 -7.42 -18.48
N ALA A 28 11.02 -7.28 -19.80
CA ALA A 28 12.06 -7.94 -20.59
C ALA A 28 13.46 -7.51 -20.13
N ARG A 29 13.67 -6.19 -19.98
CA ARG A 29 14.92 -5.62 -19.48
C ARG A 29 15.26 -6.15 -18.08
N LYS A 30 14.30 -6.16 -17.16
CA LYS A 30 14.50 -6.64 -15.78
C LYS A 30 14.78 -8.14 -15.69
N ALA A 31 14.10 -8.95 -16.51
CA ALA A 31 14.26 -10.41 -16.51
C ALA A 31 15.43 -10.89 -17.38
N GLY A 32 16.21 -9.98 -17.98
CA GLY A 32 17.30 -10.33 -18.89
C GLY A 32 16.83 -11.10 -20.13
N THR A 33 15.69 -10.71 -20.69
CA THR A 33 15.07 -11.36 -21.86
C THR A 33 14.66 -10.34 -22.93
N LEU A 34 14.17 -10.81 -24.07
CA LEU A 34 13.76 -9.95 -25.18
C LEU A 34 12.26 -9.61 -25.07
N GLN A 35 11.88 -8.37 -25.38
CA GLN A 35 10.49 -7.93 -25.34
C GLN A 35 9.55 -8.80 -26.18
N PRO A 36 9.91 -9.23 -27.40
CA PRO A 36 9.06 -10.13 -28.18
C PRO A 36 8.77 -11.45 -27.45
N ARG A 37 9.70 -11.96 -26.65
CA ARG A 37 9.50 -13.18 -25.86
C ARG A 37 8.46 -12.96 -24.75
N VAL A 38 8.48 -11.82 -24.09
CA VAL A 38 7.44 -11.44 -23.12
C VAL A 38 6.07 -11.31 -23.81
N ALA A 39 6.02 -10.64 -24.96
CA ALA A 39 4.79 -10.45 -25.72
C ALA A 39 4.17 -11.80 -26.16
N VAL A 40 4.98 -12.73 -26.66
CA VAL A 40 4.54 -14.09 -27.01
C VAL A 40 4.04 -14.82 -25.76
N MET A 41 4.75 -14.74 -24.64
CA MET A 41 4.33 -15.42 -23.40
C MET A 41 3.03 -14.85 -22.81
N GLU A 42 2.69 -13.58 -23.07
CA GLU A 42 1.43 -12.94 -22.67
C GLU A 42 0.27 -13.15 -23.67
N SER A 43 0.54 -13.71 -24.85
CA SER A 43 -0.48 -13.97 -25.86
C SER A 43 -1.39 -15.13 -25.45
N ALA A 44 -2.70 -14.94 -25.59
CA ALA A 44 -3.69 -15.99 -25.35
C ALA A 44 -3.57 -17.16 -26.33
N ASP A 45 -3.01 -16.91 -27.51
CA ASP A 45 -2.85 -17.88 -28.60
C ASP A 45 -1.49 -18.60 -28.55
N ASN A 46 -0.66 -18.30 -27.55
CA ASN A 46 0.67 -18.91 -27.43
C ASN A 46 0.57 -20.41 -27.11
N THR A 47 1.19 -21.21 -27.97
CA THR A 47 1.25 -22.67 -27.87
C THR A 47 2.46 -23.18 -27.11
N THR A 48 3.39 -22.30 -26.70
CA THR A 48 4.69 -22.70 -26.14
C THR A 48 4.82 -22.32 -24.67
N LEU A 49 5.24 -23.27 -23.82
CA LEU A 49 5.62 -22.99 -22.44
C LEU A 49 7.10 -22.57 -22.39
N PRO A 50 7.46 -21.56 -21.58
CA PRO A 50 8.85 -21.21 -21.38
C PRO A 50 9.55 -22.24 -20.48
N GLY A 51 10.87 -22.36 -20.63
CA GLY A 51 11.68 -23.14 -19.70
C GLY A 51 11.67 -22.56 -18.28
N PHE A 52 11.95 -23.42 -17.29
CA PHE A 52 11.91 -23.06 -15.87
C PHE A 52 12.85 -21.91 -15.51
N GLU A 53 14.06 -21.87 -16.11
CA GLU A 53 15.03 -20.78 -15.98
C GLU A 53 14.45 -19.41 -16.37
N TRP A 54 13.63 -19.36 -17.43
CA TRP A 54 12.99 -18.11 -17.84
C TRP A 54 11.88 -17.71 -16.86
N LEU A 55 11.10 -18.67 -16.37
CA LEU A 55 10.08 -18.43 -15.34
C LEU A 55 10.69 -17.90 -14.04
N GLY A 56 11.84 -18.45 -13.62
CA GLY A 56 12.58 -18.01 -12.45
C GLY A 56 12.97 -16.53 -12.55
N ARG A 57 13.63 -16.14 -13.65
CA ARG A 57 14.04 -14.75 -13.89
C ARG A 57 12.88 -13.76 -13.97
N VAL A 58 11.76 -14.18 -14.58
CA VAL A 58 10.55 -13.36 -14.67
C VAL A 58 9.86 -13.23 -13.31
N ALA A 59 9.80 -14.30 -12.54
CA ALA A 59 9.25 -14.29 -11.19
C ALA A 59 10.07 -13.35 -10.28
N GLU A 60 11.40 -13.45 -10.34
CA GLU A 60 12.32 -12.56 -9.62
C GLU A 60 12.14 -11.09 -10.04
N ALA A 61 12.09 -10.80 -11.36
CA ALA A 61 11.89 -9.46 -11.89
C ALA A 61 10.55 -8.83 -11.47
N LEU A 62 9.54 -9.66 -11.18
CA LEU A 62 8.20 -9.26 -10.71
C LEU A 62 8.08 -9.29 -9.18
N GLY A 63 9.05 -9.83 -8.45
CA GLY A 63 8.99 -10.03 -7.00
C GLY A 63 7.93 -11.05 -6.56
N VAL A 64 7.72 -12.10 -7.35
CA VAL A 64 6.75 -13.18 -7.12
C VAL A 64 7.43 -14.55 -7.17
N THR A 65 6.69 -15.63 -6.90
CA THR A 65 7.17 -17.01 -7.06
C THR A 65 6.82 -17.57 -8.44
N VAL A 66 7.54 -18.61 -8.89
CA VAL A 66 7.18 -19.33 -10.12
C VAL A 66 5.78 -19.92 -10.03
N SER A 67 5.36 -20.34 -8.83
CA SER A 67 4.00 -20.85 -8.58
C SER A 67 2.92 -19.82 -8.89
N ASP A 68 3.15 -18.53 -8.60
CA ASP A 68 2.22 -17.44 -8.91
C ASP A 68 2.00 -17.28 -10.43
N LEU A 69 3.03 -17.61 -11.22
CA LEU A 69 2.96 -17.56 -12.68
C LEU A 69 2.12 -18.72 -13.25
N VAL A 70 2.13 -19.91 -12.64
CA VAL A 70 1.60 -21.14 -13.27
C VAL A 70 0.38 -21.76 -12.60
N SER A 71 -0.02 -21.30 -11.41
CA SER A 71 -1.12 -21.92 -10.66
C SER A 71 -2.52 -21.53 -11.16
N GLU A 72 -3.39 -22.53 -11.37
CA GLU A 72 -4.84 -22.34 -11.61
C GLU A 72 -5.57 -21.85 -10.36
N ARG A 73 -5.14 -22.37 -9.20
CA ARG A 73 -5.56 -21.87 -7.89
C ARG A 73 -4.83 -20.54 -7.65
N ALA A 74 -5.59 -19.47 -7.43
CA ALA A 74 -5.22 -18.58 -6.35
C ALA A 74 -5.26 -19.44 -5.07
N GLY A 75 -4.16 -20.09 -4.72
CA GLY A 75 -4.11 -21.00 -3.58
C GLY A 75 -4.52 -20.24 -2.30
N PRO A 76 -5.26 -20.85 -1.36
CA PRO A 76 -5.67 -20.18 -0.13
C PRO A 76 -4.47 -19.66 0.68
N GLU A 77 -3.28 -20.25 0.50
CA GLU A 77 -2.09 -19.96 1.31
C GLU A 77 -0.91 -19.38 0.53
N ALA A 78 -1.06 -19.13 -0.78
CA ALA A 78 -0.16 -18.28 -1.55
C ALA A 78 -0.59 -16.81 -1.41
N ASN A 79 -0.57 -16.32 -0.16
CA ASN A 79 -0.74 -14.91 0.25
C ASN A 79 -1.72 -14.10 -0.62
N SER A 80 -3.01 -14.42 -0.51
CA SER A 80 -4.07 -13.44 -0.73
C SER A 80 -3.69 -12.19 0.05
N LEU A 81 -3.23 -11.13 -0.62
CA LEU A 81 -3.10 -9.83 0.00
C LEU A 81 -4.42 -9.57 0.71
N PRO A 82 -4.43 -9.11 1.97
CA PRO A 82 -5.66 -8.70 2.60
C PRO A 82 -6.36 -7.79 1.61
N ASP A 83 -7.60 -8.13 1.27
CA ASP A 83 -8.35 -7.22 0.45
C ASP A 83 -8.45 -5.92 1.24
N LEU A 84 -8.16 -4.82 0.57
CA LEU A 84 -8.19 -3.51 1.21
C LEU A 84 -9.55 -2.92 0.88
N PRO A 85 -10.34 -2.48 1.87
CA PRO A 85 -11.59 -1.81 1.60
C PRO A 85 -11.35 -0.64 0.62
N GLU A 86 -12.07 -0.65 -0.50
CA GLU A 86 -11.94 0.36 -1.56
C GLU A 86 -12.95 1.49 -1.42
N ASP A 87 -14.09 1.19 -0.79
CA ASP A 87 -15.24 2.07 -0.64
C ASP A 87 -15.09 3.00 0.57
N GLY A 88 -15.39 4.29 0.35
CA GLY A 88 -15.21 5.34 1.36
C GLY A 88 -16.14 5.19 2.56
N ASP A 89 -17.41 4.82 2.34
CA ASP A 89 -18.40 4.65 3.41
C ASP A 89 -18.11 3.41 4.26
N ASN A 90 -17.58 2.36 3.64
CA ASN A 90 -17.08 1.17 4.31
C ASN A 90 -15.85 1.47 5.16
N LEU A 91 -14.88 2.23 4.62
CA LEU A 91 -13.74 2.73 5.37
C LEU A 91 -14.18 3.58 6.57
N ALA A 92 -15.14 4.48 6.39
CA ALA A 92 -15.71 5.29 7.46
C ALA A 92 -16.31 4.43 8.57
N ALA A 93 -17.08 3.40 8.20
CA ALA A 93 -17.72 2.48 9.16
C ALA A 93 -16.68 1.78 10.04
N HIS A 94 -15.63 1.25 9.42
CA HIS A 94 -14.57 0.57 10.13
C HIS A 94 -13.72 1.49 11.00
N LEU A 95 -13.39 2.69 10.53
CA LEU A 95 -12.66 3.65 11.35
C LEU A 95 -13.45 4.03 12.61
N LYS A 96 -14.77 4.23 12.51
CA LYS A 96 -15.64 4.49 13.66
C LYS A 96 -15.66 3.31 14.65
N GLU A 97 -15.78 2.08 14.15
CA GLU A 97 -15.70 0.86 14.96
C GLU A 97 -14.35 0.74 15.70
N LEU A 98 -13.26 1.21 15.07
CA LEU A 98 -11.94 1.30 15.68
C LEU A 98 -11.77 2.51 16.62
N GLY A 99 -12.81 3.33 16.83
CA GLY A 99 -12.80 4.46 17.76
C GLY A 99 -12.43 5.80 17.12
N ALA A 100 -12.41 5.92 15.79
CA ALA A 100 -12.13 7.19 15.13
C ALA A 100 -13.31 8.19 15.28
N PRO A 101 -13.04 9.48 15.53
CA PRO A 101 -14.06 10.51 15.73
C PRO A 101 -14.62 11.05 14.40
N LEU A 102 -15.21 10.16 13.61
CA LEU A 102 -15.83 10.47 12.33
C LEU A 102 -17.34 10.64 12.48
N THR A 103 -17.88 11.62 11.78
CA THR A 103 -19.32 11.87 11.64
C THR A 103 -19.76 11.61 10.20
N GLY A 104 -21.07 11.49 9.94
CA GLY A 104 -21.62 11.29 8.60
C GLY A 104 -22.00 9.83 8.28
N PRO A 105 -22.43 9.54 7.03
CA PRO A 105 -22.85 8.21 6.62
C PRO A 105 -21.70 7.20 6.69
N SER A 106 -22.05 5.94 6.90
CA SER A 106 -21.10 4.82 6.89
C SER A 106 -21.85 3.51 6.73
N ARG A 107 -21.38 2.63 5.85
CA ARG A 107 -22.02 1.33 5.59
C ARG A 107 -20.97 0.24 5.50
N LYS A 108 -21.07 -0.75 6.38
CA LYS A 108 -20.16 -1.91 6.40
C LYS A 108 -20.66 -2.97 5.42
N SER A 109 -19.81 -3.39 4.49
CA SER A 109 -20.14 -4.49 3.57
C SER A 109 -19.63 -5.84 4.06
N ARG A 110 -18.52 -5.86 4.82
CA ARG A 110 -17.96 -7.05 5.48
C ARG A 110 -16.93 -6.64 6.53
N ALA A 111 -16.36 -7.60 7.27
CA ALA A 111 -15.29 -7.33 8.22
C ALA A 111 -13.91 -7.19 7.54
N PHE A 112 -13.10 -6.26 8.04
CA PHE A 112 -11.69 -6.09 7.68
C PHE A 112 -10.85 -5.93 8.94
N SER A 113 -9.58 -6.37 8.90
CA SER A 113 -8.67 -6.16 10.02
C SER A 113 -8.26 -4.68 10.14
N PRO A 114 -7.83 -4.23 11.34
CA PRO A 114 -7.40 -2.84 11.53
C PRO A 114 -6.30 -2.42 10.54
N GLU A 115 -5.33 -3.31 10.26
CA GLU A 115 -4.24 -3.03 9.32
C GLU A 115 -4.77 -2.82 7.89
N ALA A 116 -5.73 -3.63 7.46
CA ALA A 116 -6.33 -3.51 6.13
C ALA A 116 -7.12 -2.20 6.01
N VAL A 117 -7.80 -1.76 7.07
CA VAL A 117 -8.51 -0.48 7.11
C VAL A 117 -7.52 0.68 6.99
N VAL A 118 -6.46 0.71 7.81
CA VAL A 118 -5.42 1.76 7.74
C VAL A 118 -4.82 1.86 6.34
N LEU A 119 -4.43 0.72 5.75
CA LEU A 119 -3.84 0.68 4.41
C LEU A 119 -4.85 1.02 3.31
N GLY A 120 -6.12 0.68 3.49
CA GLY A 120 -7.22 1.08 2.59
C GLY A 120 -7.38 2.61 2.55
N VAL A 121 -7.38 3.26 3.71
CA VAL A 121 -7.41 4.74 3.80
C VAL A 121 -6.18 5.34 3.13
N LEU A 122 -4.98 4.83 3.39
CA LEU A 122 -3.75 5.37 2.78
C LEU A 122 -3.72 5.18 1.26
N ARG A 123 -4.34 4.13 0.74
CA ARG A 123 -4.43 3.89 -0.71
C ARG A 123 -5.43 4.82 -1.38
N ARG A 124 -6.63 4.97 -0.82
CA ARG A 124 -7.74 5.69 -1.48
C ARG A 124 -7.85 7.15 -1.09
N VAL A 125 -7.39 7.49 0.12
CA VAL A 125 -7.45 8.82 0.73
C VAL A 125 -8.83 9.48 0.53
N PRO A 126 -9.92 8.83 0.98
CA PRO A 126 -11.28 9.31 0.71
C PRO A 126 -11.59 10.68 1.34
N SER A 127 -10.89 11.04 2.41
CA SER A 127 -10.92 12.39 2.98
C SER A 127 -9.71 12.65 3.88
N SER A 128 -9.32 13.92 4.02
CA SER A 128 -8.26 14.32 4.95
C SER A 128 -8.57 13.93 6.39
N ARG A 129 -9.85 13.98 6.79
CA ARG A 129 -10.29 13.64 8.15
C ARG A 129 -10.05 12.17 8.49
N MET A 130 -10.23 11.26 7.53
CA MET A 130 -9.92 9.85 7.75
C MET A 130 -8.42 9.61 7.91
N VAL A 131 -7.58 10.29 7.12
CA VAL A 131 -6.12 10.26 7.28
C VAL A 131 -5.70 10.80 8.65
N GLU A 132 -6.32 11.89 9.09
CA GLU A 132 -6.05 12.52 10.39
C GLU A 132 -6.32 11.61 11.58
N CYS A 133 -7.21 10.63 11.44
CA CYS A 133 -7.48 9.66 12.49
C CYS A 133 -6.42 8.56 12.60
N LEU A 134 -5.67 8.28 11.53
CA LEU A 134 -4.79 7.11 11.46
C LEU A 134 -3.66 7.11 12.49
N PRO A 135 -2.93 8.21 12.75
CA PRO A 135 -1.88 8.20 13.76
C PRO A 135 -2.42 7.88 15.15
N GLY A 136 -3.59 8.41 15.48
CA GLY A 136 -4.25 8.13 16.76
C GLY A 136 -4.71 6.68 16.88
N LEU A 137 -5.18 6.07 15.80
CA LEU A 137 -5.54 4.65 15.77
C LEU A 137 -4.32 3.74 15.93
N LEU A 138 -3.22 4.01 15.23
CA LEU A 138 -1.96 3.28 15.37
C LEU A 138 -1.40 3.38 16.80
N PHE A 139 -1.62 4.52 17.46
CA PHE A 139 -1.23 4.69 18.85
C PHE A 139 -2.18 3.95 19.82
N LYS A 140 -3.50 3.99 19.61
CA LYS A 140 -4.47 3.46 20.56
C LYS A 140 -4.72 1.96 20.44
N LYS A 141 -4.67 1.40 19.23
CA LYS A 141 -5.02 0.00 18.96
C LYS A 141 -3.76 -0.85 18.75
N GLU A 142 -3.77 -2.05 19.30
CA GLU A 142 -2.76 -3.05 18.99
C GLU A 142 -2.95 -3.51 17.54
N MET A 143 -1.89 -3.45 16.75
CA MET A 143 -1.88 -3.85 15.34
C MET A 143 -0.67 -4.72 15.06
N ASP A 144 -0.81 -5.65 14.11
CA ASP A 144 0.30 -6.45 13.63
C ASP A 144 1.23 -5.60 12.73
N HIS A 145 2.34 -5.14 13.32
CA HIS A 145 3.36 -4.33 12.64
C HIS A 145 4.04 -5.06 11.47
N GLU A 146 4.23 -6.38 11.58
CA GLU A 146 4.82 -7.18 10.51
C GLU A 146 3.86 -7.30 9.33
N LYS A 147 2.57 -7.45 9.61
CA LYS A 147 1.52 -7.43 8.59
C LYS A 147 1.40 -6.06 7.93
N LEU A 148 1.41 -4.96 8.70
CA LEU A 148 1.41 -3.59 8.16
C LEU A 148 2.58 -3.38 7.19
N LEU A 149 3.80 -3.70 7.62
CA LEU A 149 5.00 -3.59 6.79
C LEU A 149 4.89 -4.44 5.52
N ARG A 150 4.55 -5.73 5.67
CA ARG A 150 4.46 -6.67 4.55
C ARG A 150 3.44 -6.25 3.50
N VAL A 151 2.26 -5.81 3.94
CA VAL A 151 1.19 -5.38 3.02
C VAL A 151 1.52 -4.03 2.41
N ALA A 152 2.09 -3.08 3.16
CA ALA A 152 2.52 -1.79 2.64
C ALA A 152 3.59 -1.93 1.54
N LYS A 153 4.62 -2.77 1.76
CA LYS A 153 5.64 -3.07 0.74
C LYS A 153 5.03 -3.57 -0.56
N ARG A 154 4.13 -4.55 -0.48
CA ARG A 154 3.50 -5.15 -1.67
C ARG A 154 2.47 -4.27 -2.36
N ARG A 155 1.97 -3.23 -1.69
CA ARG A 155 0.95 -2.30 -2.22
C ARG A 155 1.53 -0.93 -2.59
N GLY A 156 2.84 -0.72 -2.45
CA GLY A 156 3.46 0.58 -2.73
C GLY A 156 3.08 1.68 -1.73
N LEU A 157 2.77 1.31 -0.49
CA LEU A 157 2.27 2.25 0.54
C LEU A 157 3.32 2.56 1.63
N VAL A 158 4.57 2.15 1.44
CA VAL A 158 5.64 2.24 2.44
C VAL A 158 5.83 3.67 2.92
N ASN A 159 5.95 4.63 2.01
CA ASN A 159 6.20 6.03 2.35
C ASN A 159 4.98 6.66 3.05
N ARG A 160 3.77 6.41 2.55
CA ARG A 160 2.51 6.88 3.17
C ARG A 160 2.35 6.34 4.59
N LEU A 161 2.59 5.05 4.78
CA LEU A 161 2.52 4.43 6.10
C LEU A 161 3.62 4.98 7.01
N GLY A 162 4.86 5.10 6.51
CA GLY A 162 5.99 5.66 7.25
C GLY A 162 5.72 7.06 7.79
N PHE A 163 5.14 7.93 6.95
CA PHE A 163 4.69 9.27 7.38
C PHE A 163 3.70 9.21 8.54
N VAL A 164 2.64 8.40 8.42
CA VAL A 164 1.60 8.31 9.45
C VAL A 164 2.12 7.65 10.74
N VAL A 165 2.99 6.65 10.63
CA VAL A 165 3.66 6.02 11.79
C VAL A 165 4.57 7.01 12.49
N ASP A 166 5.35 7.83 11.77
CA ASP A 166 6.18 8.88 12.39
C ASP A 166 5.35 9.90 13.16
N VAL A 167 4.19 10.30 12.62
CA VAL A 167 3.25 11.15 13.35
C VAL A 167 2.74 10.44 14.60
N ALA A 168 2.43 9.14 14.51
CA ALA A 168 1.99 8.35 15.66
C ALA A 168 3.07 8.24 16.76
N VAL A 169 4.35 8.09 16.38
CA VAL A 169 5.49 8.14 17.31
C VAL A 169 5.50 9.46 18.08
N THR A 170 5.42 10.59 17.38
CA THR A 170 5.37 11.91 18.03
C THR A 170 4.18 12.05 18.97
N LEU A 171 3.00 11.55 18.60
CA LEU A 171 1.82 11.59 19.47
C LEU A 171 1.99 10.72 20.72
N ALA A 172 2.62 9.55 20.61
CA ALA A 172 2.92 8.69 21.74
C ALA A 172 3.93 9.34 22.71
N GLU A 173 4.98 9.96 22.17
CA GLU A 173 5.95 10.75 22.94
C GLU A 173 5.29 11.90 23.69
N GLU A 174 4.43 12.67 23.02
CA GLU A 174 3.66 13.78 23.63
C GLU A 174 2.75 13.30 24.77
N LYS A 175 2.25 12.06 24.69
CA LYS A 175 1.43 11.44 25.74
C LYS A 175 2.25 10.80 26.86
N GLY A 176 3.58 10.77 26.74
CA GLY A 176 4.47 10.15 27.72
C GLY A 176 4.53 8.61 27.65
N ASP A 177 3.90 8.00 26.64
CA ASP A 177 3.88 6.54 26.48
C ASP A 177 5.15 6.09 25.73
N ARG A 178 6.22 5.90 26.50
CA ARG A 178 7.55 5.54 25.98
C ARG A 178 7.57 4.15 25.33
N GLU A 179 6.78 3.20 25.84
CA GLU A 179 6.72 1.84 25.31
C GLU A 179 6.10 1.82 23.92
N LYS A 180 4.91 2.43 23.75
CA LYS A 180 4.28 2.53 22.44
C LYS A 180 5.11 3.36 21.47
N ALA A 181 5.69 4.47 21.92
CA ALA A 181 6.60 5.27 21.10
C ALA A 181 7.78 4.42 20.60
N SER A 182 8.36 3.56 21.44
CA SER A 182 9.45 2.65 21.06
C SER A 182 9.01 1.62 20.02
N ARG A 183 7.86 0.95 20.23
CA ARG A 183 7.31 -0.04 19.28
C ARG A 183 7.00 0.58 17.91
N LEU A 184 6.36 1.75 17.89
CA LEU A 184 6.06 2.47 16.66
C LEU A 184 7.34 2.96 15.96
N ARG A 185 8.35 3.40 16.73
CA ARG A 185 9.66 3.79 16.17
C ARG A 185 10.38 2.61 15.54
N ALA A 186 10.29 1.42 16.13
CA ALA A 186 10.84 0.20 15.52
C ALA A 186 10.19 -0.09 14.16
N LEU A 187 8.86 0.05 14.04
CA LEU A 187 8.16 -0.05 12.76
C LEU A 187 8.58 1.06 11.78
N SER A 188 8.66 2.31 12.23
CA SER A 188 9.12 3.43 11.39
C SER A 188 10.52 3.19 10.83
N ASN A 189 11.46 2.70 11.65
CA ASN A 189 12.81 2.38 11.22
C ASN A 189 12.84 1.29 10.13
N LYS A 190 12.02 0.23 10.27
CA LYS A 190 11.87 -0.81 9.24
C LYS A 190 11.26 -0.27 7.95
N LEU A 191 10.27 0.62 8.04
CA LEU A 191 9.71 1.29 6.87
C LEU A 191 10.73 2.21 6.20
N TRP A 192 11.60 2.85 6.98
CA TRP A 192 12.59 3.81 6.48
C TRP A 192 13.65 3.14 5.62
N THR A 193 14.06 1.92 5.98
CA THR A 193 14.99 1.11 5.19
C THR A 193 14.39 0.66 3.85
N GLU A 194 13.07 0.54 3.80
CA GLU A 194 12.30 0.02 2.64
C GLU A 194 11.67 1.13 1.80
N ARG A 195 11.92 2.41 2.15
CA ARG A 195 11.26 3.55 1.52
C ARG A 195 11.67 3.72 0.06
N TYR A 196 10.77 4.31 -0.72
CA TYR A 196 11.05 4.79 -2.05
C TYR A 196 11.75 6.15 -1.97
N LYS A 197 13.07 6.18 -2.22
CA LYS A 197 13.94 7.36 -1.98
C LYS A 197 13.59 8.58 -2.83
N GLU A 198 13.09 8.36 -4.05
CA GLU A 198 12.77 9.41 -5.03
C GLU A 198 11.25 9.59 -5.19
N ALA A 199 10.45 9.03 -4.27
CA ALA A 199 9.01 9.15 -4.36
C ALA A 199 8.55 10.57 -4.07
N GLU A 200 7.70 11.07 -4.96
CA GLU A 200 6.90 12.27 -4.76
C GLU A 200 5.42 11.87 -4.77
N GLU A 201 4.89 11.58 -3.58
CA GLU A 201 3.52 11.14 -3.42
C GLU A 201 2.65 12.25 -2.83
N PHE A 202 1.47 12.46 -3.39
CA PHE A 202 0.46 13.33 -2.80
C PHE A 202 -0.57 12.50 -2.04
N LEU A 203 -0.70 12.72 -0.74
CA LEU A 203 -1.61 11.98 0.13
C LEU A 203 -3.01 12.57 0.03
N MET A 204 -3.67 12.31 -1.10
CA MET A 204 -5.01 12.73 -1.48
C MET A 204 -5.61 11.74 -2.49
N SER A 205 -6.90 11.85 -2.78
CA SER A 205 -7.61 10.94 -3.68
C SER A 205 -7.05 10.96 -5.09
N GLU A 206 -6.73 12.16 -5.58
CA GLU A 206 -6.15 12.40 -6.91
C GLU A 206 -4.96 13.35 -6.77
N ALA A 207 -3.86 13.02 -7.42
CA ALA A 207 -2.68 13.89 -7.39
C ALA A 207 -2.98 15.20 -8.14
N PRO A 208 -2.55 16.35 -7.61
CA PRO A 208 -2.82 17.62 -8.28
C PRO A 208 -1.96 17.73 -9.53
N GLU A 209 -2.57 18.06 -10.66
CA GLU A 209 -1.87 18.28 -11.93
C GLU A 209 -1.22 19.66 -11.97
N ASP A 210 -1.88 20.67 -11.37
CA ASP A 210 -1.42 22.05 -11.32
C ASP A 210 -0.06 22.20 -10.59
N PRO A 211 1.00 22.68 -11.28
CA PRO A 211 2.31 22.90 -10.69
C PRO A 211 2.33 23.88 -9.51
N GLU A 212 1.46 24.91 -9.53
CA GLU A 212 1.41 25.90 -8.44
C GLU A 212 0.87 25.26 -7.17
N LEU A 213 -0.25 24.55 -7.28
CA LEU A 213 -0.83 23.77 -6.19
C LEU A 213 0.15 22.73 -5.65
N ARG A 214 0.88 22.00 -6.52
CA ARG A 214 1.92 21.05 -6.10
C ARG A 214 3.01 21.72 -5.28
N ASN A 215 3.53 22.86 -5.74
CA ASN A 215 4.56 23.61 -5.02
C ASN A 215 4.05 24.17 -3.69
N TRP A 216 2.82 24.67 -3.67
CA TRP A 216 2.17 25.11 -2.43
C TRP A 216 2.02 23.97 -1.43
N LEU A 217 1.58 22.78 -1.87
CA LEU A 217 1.47 21.59 -1.02
C LEU A 217 2.84 21.17 -0.49
N LYS A 218 3.87 21.10 -1.33
CA LYS A 218 5.25 20.81 -0.90
C LYS A 218 5.73 21.79 0.17
N LYS A 219 5.44 23.09 0.01
CA LYS A 219 5.80 24.12 0.99
C LYS A 219 5.09 23.89 2.33
N LYS A 220 3.77 23.65 2.29
CA LYS A 220 2.90 23.47 3.48
C LYS A 220 3.08 22.12 4.18
N THR A 221 3.59 21.11 3.48
CA THR A 221 3.78 19.77 4.03
C THR A 221 4.68 19.81 5.27
N PRO A 222 4.28 19.15 6.39
CA PRO A 222 5.10 19.04 7.59
C PRO A 222 6.47 18.38 7.33
N ARG A 223 7.43 18.61 8.25
CA ARG A 223 8.77 17.99 8.19
C ARG A 223 8.71 16.46 8.03
N ALA A 224 7.81 15.80 8.76
CA ALA A 224 7.61 14.35 8.65
C ALA A 224 7.16 13.95 7.24
N GLY A 225 6.19 14.66 6.63
CA GLY A 225 5.76 14.37 5.26
C GLY A 225 6.91 14.53 4.25
N LYS A 226 7.65 15.64 4.35
CA LYS A 226 8.83 15.90 3.51
C LYS A 226 9.91 14.81 3.66
N LYS A 227 10.17 14.35 4.89
CA LYS A 227 11.11 13.25 5.18
C LYS A 227 10.76 11.98 4.38
N TRP A 228 9.47 11.68 4.20
CA TRP A 228 8.99 10.50 3.49
C TRP A 228 8.65 10.73 2.01
N GLY A 229 8.83 11.94 1.47
CA GLY A 229 8.37 12.26 0.11
C GLY A 229 6.85 12.22 -0.05
N VAL A 230 6.11 12.43 1.04
CA VAL A 230 4.64 12.41 1.09
C VAL A 230 4.12 13.81 1.37
N TYR A 231 3.41 14.38 0.41
CA TYR A 231 2.98 15.76 0.39
C TYR A 231 1.47 15.91 0.60
N GLY A 232 1.08 16.93 1.35
CA GLY A 232 -0.30 17.22 1.67
C GLY A 232 -0.44 18.34 2.71
N ALA A 233 -1.61 18.98 2.75
CA ALA A 233 -1.93 20.05 3.68
C ALA A 233 -2.40 19.51 5.05
N TYR A 234 -1.61 18.61 5.65
CA TYR A 234 -1.88 18.05 6.98
C TYR A 234 -1.15 18.84 8.07
N SER A 235 -1.71 18.90 9.27
CA SER A 235 -1.08 19.59 10.42
C SER A 235 -1.05 18.71 11.67
N ARG A 236 0.00 18.91 12.48
CA ARG A 236 0.17 18.21 13.78
C ARG A 236 -0.99 18.48 14.74
N GLU A 237 -1.55 19.67 14.69
CA GLU A 237 -2.72 20.07 15.48
C GLU A 237 -3.95 19.21 15.15
N ARG A 238 -4.27 19.04 13.87
CA ARG A 238 -5.43 18.24 13.44
C ARG A 238 -5.28 16.77 13.83
N PHE A 239 -4.07 16.19 13.71
CA PHE A 239 -3.78 14.85 14.20
C PHE A 239 -3.99 14.73 15.73
N ARG A 240 -3.56 15.74 16.49
CA ARG A 240 -3.74 15.78 17.94
C ARG A 240 -5.22 15.90 18.34
N GLU A 241 -5.98 16.74 17.65
CA GLU A 241 -7.42 16.88 17.87
C GLU A 241 -8.17 15.58 17.59
N ALA A 242 -7.85 14.91 16.47
CA ALA A 242 -8.43 13.61 16.16
C ALA A 242 -8.10 12.57 17.24
N LEU A 243 -6.86 12.53 17.74
CA LEU A 243 -6.49 11.64 18.85
C LEU A 243 -7.27 11.94 20.14
N LYS A 244 -7.45 13.22 20.49
CA LYS A 244 -8.20 13.62 21.70
C LYS A 244 -9.67 13.18 21.66
N ARG A 245 -10.28 13.21 20.48
CA ARG A 245 -11.69 12.87 20.28
C ARG A 245 -11.94 11.39 20.04
N ALA A 246 -10.90 10.62 19.70
CA ALA A 246 -11.01 9.17 19.53
C ALA A 246 -11.41 8.51 20.86
N ALA A 247 -12.27 7.49 20.81
CA ALA A 247 -12.60 6.64 21.95
C ALA A 247 -11.51 5.57 22.16
#